data_AF-A0A928YID0-F1
#
_entry.id   AF-A0A928YID0-F1
#
_cell.length_a   1.000
_cell.length_b   1.000
_cell.length_c   1.000
_cell.angle_alpha   90.00
_cell.angle_beta   90.00
_cell.angle_gamma   90.00
#
_symmetry.space_group_name_H-M   'P 1'
#
loop_
_entity.id
_entity.type
_entity.pdbx_description
1 polymer ?
#
loop_
_entity_poly.entity_id
_entity_poly.type
_entity_poly.pdbx_seq_one_letter_code
_entity_poly.pdbx_strand_id
1 'polypeptide(L)'
;MMYLGYQKNRIVSYTKSPIDKVLYNLDRIEETEKEYVLDGEEYVLKNEAWEEKQAQQEEERIAKLKLTKREVFLALYKDCGITPQQIKSGITDEEALIEFEYANEYYRGNPLITTIGSSLGYSKEQLDYLFENKSFEKPTVGGE
;
A
#
# COMPACT_ATOMS: atom_id res chain seq x y z
N MET A 1 2.36 -27.22 16.21
CA MET A 1 3.60 -27.66 15.55
C MET A 1 3.41 -27.60 14.04
N MET A 2 4.40 -27.07 13.32
CA MET A 2 4.43 -26.96 11.86
C MET A 2 5.71 -27.63 11.33
N TYR A 3 5.76 -27.91 10.04
CA TYR A 3 6.88 -28.58 9.37
C TYR A 3 7.43 -27.72 8.23
N LEU A 4 8.75 -27.51 8.24
CA LEU A 4 9.50 -26.82 7.21
C LEU A 4 10.20 -27.85 6.33
N GLY A 5 9.99 -27.77 5.01
CA GLY A 5 10.70 -28.57 4.02
C GLY A 5 11.83 -27.75 3.38
N TYR A 6 13.04 -28.29 3.37
CA TYR A 6 14.21 -27.64 2.79
C TYR A 6 14.64 -28.28 1.48
N GLN A 7 15.00 -27.45 0.51
CA GLN A 7 15.68 -27.87 -0.71
C GLN A 7 16.78 -26.87 -1.04
N LYS A 8 18.00 -27.35 -1.31
CA LYS A 8 19.21 -26.52 -1.55
C LYS A 8 19.40 -25.43 -0.48
N ASN A 9 19.18 -25.81 0.79
CA ASN A 9 19.26 -24.93 1.96
C ASN A 9 18.25 -23.75 1.99
N ARG A 10 17.19 -23.80 1.17
CA ARG A 10 16.06 -22.86 1.19
C ARG A 10 14.80 -23.55 1.72
N ILE A 11 13.92 -22.81 2.38
CA ILE A 11 12.63 -23.34 2.85
C ILE A 11 11.65 -23.26 1.68
N VAL A 12 11.23 -24.41 1.16
CA VAL A 12 10.36 -24.51 -0.03
C VAL A 12 8.95 -25.03 0.30
N SER A 13 8.72 -25.43 1.56
CA SER A 13 7.41 -25.89 2.04
C SER A 13 7.22 -25.55 3.51
N TYR A 14 5.99 -25.18 3.89
CA TYR A 14 5.56 -24.94 5.27
C TYR A 14 4.13 -25.44 5.46
N THR A 15 3.92 -26.43 6.34
CA THR A 15 2.61 -27.08 6.51
C THR A 15 2.36 -27.54 7.94
N LYS A 16 1.07 -27.72 8.27
CA LYS A 16 0.57 -28.29 9.54
C LYS A 16 0.76 -29.81 9.64
N SER A 17 0.83 -30.49 8.50
CA SER A 17 0.93 -31.95 8.43
C SER A 17 2.37 -32.37 8.17
N PRO A 18 2.82 -33.53 8.70
CA PRO A 18 4.13 -34.07 8.36
C PRO A 18 4.32 -34.19 6.85
N ILE A 19 5.49 -33.78 6.36
CA ILE A 19 5.82 -33.80 4.93
C ILE A 19 6.58 -35.10 4.61
N ASP A 20 6.28 -35.70 3.47
CA ASP A 20 7.09 -36.82 2.97
C ASP A 20 8.34 -36.29 2.25
N LYS A 21 9.51 -36.51 2.84
CA LYS A 21 10.80 -36.03 2.30
C LYS A 21 11.09 -36.56 0.88
N VAL A 22 10.70 -37.81 0.59
CA VAL A 22 11.00 -38.47 -0.68
C VAL A 22 10.04 -38.01 -1.78
N LEU A 23 8.74 -37.94 -1.47
CA LEU A 23 7.71 -37.51 -2.42
C LEU A 23 7.97 -36.09 -2.93
N TYR A 24 8.38 -35.18 -2.02
CA TYR A 24 8.63 -33.78 -2.33
C TYR A 24 10.09 -33.46 -2.67
N ASN A 25 10.95 -34.49 -2.80
CA ASN A 25 12.37 -34.35 -3.13
C ASN A 25 13.09 -33.31 -2.25
N LEU A 26 12.88 -33.41 -0.93
CA LEU A 26 13.41 -32.49 0.07
C LEU A 26 14.75 -33.00 0.63
N ASP A 27 15.64 -32.09 0.98
CA ASP A 27 16.92 -32.40 1.62
C ASP A 27 16.79 -32.59 3.13
N ARG A 28 15.88 -31.83 3.77
CA ARG A 28 15.66 -31.85 5.23
C ARG A 28 14.23 -31.45 5.56
N ILE A 29 13.73 -31.97 6.68
CA ILE A 29 12.50 -31.50 7.33
C ILE A 29 12.87 -31.02 8.74
N GLU A 30 12.29 -29.90 9.16
CA GLU A 30 12.44 -29.35 10.51
C GLU A 30 11.06 -29.05 11.11
N GLU A 31 10.88 -29.32 12.39
CA GLU A 31 9.68 -28.93 13.13
C GLU A 31 9.83 -27.52 13.69
N THR A 32 8.78 -26.72 13.61
CA THR A 32 8.81 -25.34 14.12
C THR A 32 7.47 -24.93 14.72
N GLU A 33 7.52 -24.04 15.70
CA GLU A 33 6.36 -23.33 16.24
C GLU A 33 6.21 -21.93 15.65
N LYS A 34 7.20 -21.47 14.87
CA LYS A 34 7.21 -20.14 14.27
C LYS A 34 6.37 -20.11 12.99
N GLU A 35 5.83 -18.94 12.69
CA GLU A 35 5.08 -18.71 11.47
C GLU A 35 5.99 -18.32 10.31
N TYR A 36 5.75 -18.92 9.15
CA TYR A 36 6.43 -18.59 7.91
C TYR A 36 5.40 -18.23 6.83
N VAL A 37 5.79 -17.33 5.93
CA VAL A 37 4.98 -16.86 4.81
C VAL A 37 5.76 -17.03 3.52
N LEU A 38 5.06 -17.32 2.43
CA LEU A 38 5.68 -17.46 1.12
C LEU A 38 6.03 -16.08 0.57
N ASP A 39 7.32 -15.78 0.40
CA ASP A 39 7.85 -14.56 -0.23
C ASP A 39 8.59 -14.99 -1.51
N GLY A 40 7.93 -14.81 -2.66
CA GLY A 40 8.41 -15.31 -3.95
C GLY A 40 8.39 -16.84 -4.03
N GLU A 41 9.57 -17.48 -4.04
CA GLU A 41 9.73 -18.93 -4.17
C GLU A 41 10.14 -19.62 -2.86
N GLU A 42 10.31 -18.87 -1.77
CA GLU A 42 10.74 -19.41 -0.48
C GLU A 42 9.87 -18.94 0.68
N TYR A 43 9.81 -19.74 1.73
CA TYR A 43 9.13 -19.39 2.96
C TYR A 43 10.09 -18.63 3.88
N VAL A 44 9.70 -17.43 4.27
CA VAL A 44 10.45 -16.56 5.16
C VAL A 44 9.76 -16.45 6.52
N LEU A 45 10.55 -16.28 7.57
CA LEU A 45 10.04 -16.15 8.93
C LEU A 45 9.19 -14.89 9.03
N LYS A 46 7.93 -15.03 9.47
CA LYS A 46 7.03 -13.91 9.74
C LYS A 46 7.39 -13.33 11.12
N ASN A 47 8.26 -12.34 11.12
CA ASN A 47 8.68 -11.59 12.30
C ASN A 47 8.55 -10.07 12.06
N GLU A 48 8.88 -9.28 13.07
CA GLU A 48 8.85 -7.81 13.01
C GLU A 48 9.63 -7.26 11.80
N ALA A 49 10.83 -7.78 11.52
CA ALA A 49 11.63 -7.35 10.37
C ALA A 49 10.96 -7.65 9.02
N TRP A 50 10.22 -8.76 8.91
CA TRP A 50 9.43 -9.06 7.72
C TRP A 50 8.25 -8.08 7.59
N GLU A 51 7.54 -7.80 8.68
CA GLU A 51 6.42 -6.84 8.69
C GLU A 51 6.88 -5.43 8.33
N GLU A 52 8.02 -4.97 8.86
CA GLU A 52 8.64 -3.69 8.50
C GLU A 52 9.04 -3.64 7.02
N LYS A 53 9.67 -4.72 6.51
CA LYS A 53 10.02 -4.82 5.08
C LYS A 53 8.77 -4.75 4.20
N GLN A 54 7.68 -5.44 4.59
CA GLN A 54 6.41 -5.38 3.84
C GLN A 54 5.78 -3.99 3.90
N ALA A 55 5.77 -3.35 5.06
CA ALA A 55 5.27 -1.98 5.22
C ALA A 55 6.06 -1.00 4.34
N GLN A 56 7.38 -1.09 4.34
CA GLN A 56 8.23 -0.26 3.48
C GLN A 56 7.97 -0.53 1.99
N GLN A 57 7.88 -1.80 1.58
CA GLN A 57 7.55 -2.16 0.19
C GLN A 57 6.20 -1.58 -0.24
N GLU A 58 5.23 -1.60 0.66
CA GLU A 58 3.90 -1.06 0.41
C GLU A 58 3.93 0.48 0.32
N GLU A 59 4.65 1.16 1.21
CA GLU A 59 4.87 2.61 1.11
C GLU A 59 5.57 2.98 -0.20
N GLU A 60 6.58 2.22 -0.62
CA GLU A 60 7.28 2.42 -1.90
C GLU A 60 6.37 2.16 -3.11
N ARG A 61 5.48 1.17 -3.02
CA ARG A 61 4.49 0.88 -4.06
C ARG A 61 3.49 2.02 -4.18
N ILE A 62 2.93 2.46 -3.05
CA ILE A 62 2.00 3.58 -2.97
C ILE A 62 2.66 4.85 -3.49
N ALA A 63 3.91 5.13 -3.11
CA ALA A 63 4.66 6.32 -3.55
C ALA A 63 4.82 6.43 -5.08
N LYS A 64 4.85 5.28 -5.78
CA LYS A 64 4.93 5.20 -7.24
C LYS A 64 3.58 5.38 -7.94
N LEU A 65 2.47 5.34 -7.21
CA LEU A 65 1.16 5.61 -7.78
C LEU A 65 1.09 7.07 -8.23
N LYS A 66 0.41 7.27 -9.35
CA LYS A 66 0.20 8.59 -9.92
C LYS A 66 -1.21 8.72 -10.48
N LEU A 67 -1.70 9.95 -10.45
CA LEU A 67 -2.94 10.34 -11.09
C LEU A 67 -2.70 11.54 -11.98
N THR A 68 -3.40 11.60 -13.10
CA THR A 68 -3.47 12.83 -13.88
C THR A 68 -4.23 13.89 -13.10
N LYS A 69 -3.93 15.15 -13.38
CA LYS A 69 -4.67 16.29 -12.80
C LYS A 69 -6.18 16.19 -13.00
N ARG A 70 -6.59 15.72 -14.18
CA ARG A 70 -8.00 15.50 -14.52
C ARG A 70 -8.64 14.44 -13.62
N GLU A 71 -7.95 13.33 -13.34
CA GLU A 71 -8.49 12.27 -12.48
C GLU A 71 -8.72 12.76 -11.06
N VAL A 72 -7.77 13.51 -10.48
CA VAL A 72 -7.93 14.09 -9.14
C VAL A 72 -9.12 15.05 -9.09
N PHE A 73 -9.25 15.94 -10.07
CA PHE A 73 -10.36 16.89 -10.09
C PHE A 73 -11.72 16.21 -10.27
N LEU A 74 -11.79 15.17 -11.10
CA LEU A 74 -13.03 14.43 -11.27
C LEU A 74 -13.41 13.65 -10.02
N ALA A 75 -12.45 13.03 -9.31
CA ALA A 75 -12.70 12.34 -8.06
C ALA A 75 -13.22 13.32 -6.98
N LEU A 76 -12.50 14.41 -6.74
CA LEU A 76 -12.89 15.43 -5.75
C LEU A 76 -14.27 16.04 -6.05
N TYR A 77 -14.56 16.30 -7.33
CA TYR A 77 -15.86 16.85 -7.71
C TYR A 77 -16.99 15.82 -7.59
N LYS A 78 -16.81 14.61 -8.10
CA LYS A 78 -17.86 13.59 -8.12
C LYS A 78 -18.15 13.01 -6.74
N ASP A 79 -17.12 12.80 -5.93
CA ASP A 79 -17.24 12.05 -4.68
C ASP A 79 -17.37 12.98 -3.48
N CYS A 80 -16.80 14.19 -3.54
CA CYS A 80 -16.83 15.17 -2.44
C CYS A 80 -17.59 16.47 -2.78
N GLY A 81 -17.99 16.67 -4.04
CA GLY A 81 -18.66 17.91 -4.46
C GLY A 81 -17.75 19.15 -4.47
N ILE A 82 -16.43 18.97 -4.39
CA ILE A 82 -15.47 20.07 -4.27
C ILE A 82 -15.03 20.53 -5.67
N THR A 83 -15.15 21.83 -5.92
CA THR A 83 -14.73 22.45 -7.17
C THR A 83 -13.23 22.79 -7.19
N PRO A 84 -12.59 22.90 -8.37
CA PRO A 84 -11.20 23.34 -8.48
C PRO A 84 -10.91 24.66 -7.76
N GLN A 85 -11.83 25.62 -7.79
CA GLN A 85 -11.69 26.91 -7.10
C GLN A 85 -11.66 26.74 -5.58
N GLN A 86 -12.53 25.90 -5.02
CA GLN A 86 -12.54 25.62 -3.58
C GLN A 86 -11.24 24.94 -3.13
N ILE A 87 -10.68 24.04 -3.95
CA ILE A 87 -9.40 23.41 -3.66
C ILE A 87 -8.29 24.46 -3.57
N LYS A 88 -8.18 25.32 -4.60
CA LYS A 88 -7.17 26.39 -4.64
C LYS A 88 -7.25 27.30 -3.41
N SER A 89 -8.47 27.69 -3.02
CA SER A 89 -8.68 28.54 -1.85
C SER A 89 -8.34 27.85 -0.52
N GLY A 90 -8.35 26.52 -0.48
CA GLY A 90 -7.99 25.74 0.71
C GLY A 90 -6.49 25.50 0.88
N ILE A 91 -5.70 25.61 -0.20
CA ILE A 91 -4.24 25.42 -0.14
C ILE A 91 -3.58 26.73 0.29
N THR A 92 -2.95 26.72 1.47
CA THR A 92 -2.29 27.91 2.04
C THR A 92 -0.78 27.96 1.79
N ASP A 93 -0.16 26.83 1.42
CA ASP A 93 1.25 26.71 1.13
C ASP A 93 1.52 27.04 -0.35
N GLU A 94 2.47 27.94 -0.64
CA GLU A 94 2.70 28.45 -1.99
C GLU A 94 3.30 27.39 -2.92
N GLU A 95 4.21 26.54 -2.42
CA GLU A 95 4.81 25.46 -3.22
C GLU A 95 3.76 24.39 -3.57
N ALA A 96 2.93 24.02 -2.59
CA ALA A 96 1.79 23.12 -2.79
C ALA A 96 0.79 23.69 -3.81
N LEU A 97 0.53 25.00 -3.78
CA LEU A 97 -0.34 25.65 -4.74
C LEU A 97 0.27 25.62 -6.15
N ILE A 98 1.56 25.88 -6.30
CA ILE A 98 2.28 25.79 -7.58
C ILE A 98 2.20 24.36 -8.14
N GLU A 99 2.51 23.34 -7.32
CA GLU A 99 2.41 21.94 -7.72
C GLU A 99 0.99 21.61 -8.19
N PHE A 100 -0.03 21.98 -7.39
CA PHE A 100 -1.42 21.78 -7.73
C PHE A 100 -1.81 22.47 -9.06
N GLU A 101 -1.33 23.70 -9.30
CA GLU A 101 -1.70 24.46 -10.48
C GLU A 101 -0.97 24.05 -11.76
N TYR A 102 0.27 23.58 -11.68
CA TYR A 102 1.11 23.42 -12.86
C TYR A 102 1.54 21.98 -13.16
N ALA A 103 1.41 21.05 -12.21
CA ALA A 103 1.67 19.64 -12.49
C ALA A 103 0.60 19.03 -13.41
N ASN A 104 1.02 18.22 -14.38
CA ASN A 104 0.11 17.43 -15.23
C ASN A 104 -0.29 16.10 -14.58
N GLU A 105 0.62 15.55 -13.78
CA GLU A 105 0.47 14.31 -13.04
C GLU A 105 0.93 14.56 -11.60
N TYR A 106 0.20 14.00 -10.66
CA TYR A 106 0.55 14.00 -9.25
C TYR A 106 1.07 12.62 -8.88
N TYR A 107 2.18 12.56 -8.14
CA TYR A 107 2.76 11.32 -7.62
C TYR A 107 2.50 11.25 -6.13
N ARG A 108 1.99 10.13 -5.63
CA ARG A 108 1.63 10.03 -4.21
C ARG A 108 2.82 10.22 -3.29
N GLY A 109 4.01 9.80 -3.72
CA GLY A 109 5.27 9.98 -3.00
C GLY A 109 5.80 11.42 -3.00
N ASN A 110 5.22 12.35 -3.75
CA ASN A 110 5.60 13.76 -3.64
C ASN A 110 5.05 14.35 -2.33
N PRO A 111 5.90 14.88 -1.42
CA PRO A 111 5.46 15.43 -0.14
C PRO A 111 4.42 16.57 -0.28
N LEU A 112 4.47 17.35 -1.37
CA LEU A 112 3.50 18.41 -1.62
C LEU A 112 2.07 17.88 -1.78
N ILE A 113 1.89 16.65 -2.26
CA ILE A 113 0.56 16.01 -2.36
C ILE A 113 -0.02 15.75 -0.97
N THR A 114 0.81 15.34 -0.01
CA THR A 114 0.40 15.20 1.39
C THR A 114 0.01 16.56 1.98
N THR A 115 0.79 17.60 1.69
CA THR A 115 0.48 18.98 2.12
C THR A 115 -0.86 19.45 1.55
N ILE A 116 -1.09 19.31 0.24
CA ILE A 116 -2.35 19.67 -0.42
C ILE A 116 -3.53 18.93 0.24
N GLY A 117 -3.43 17.61 0.39
CA GLY A 117 -4.51 16.82 0.99
C GLY A 117 -4.79 17.23 2.44
N SER A 118 -3.74 17.48 3.22
CA SER A 118 -3.84 17.93 4.62
C SER A 118 -4.50 19.31 4.72
N SER A 119 -4.15 20.25 3.83
CA SER A 119 -4.81 21.57 3.75
C SER A 119 -6.31 21.48 3.46
N LEU A 120 -6.75 20.41 2.80
CA LEU A 120 -8.16 20.13 2.49
C LEU A 120 -8.85 19.24 3.54
N GLY A 121 -8.13 18.83 4.59
CA GLY A 121 -8.65 17.98 5.67
C GLY A 121 -8.68 16.48 5.38
N TYR A 122 -7.93 16.01 4.36
CA TYR A 122 -7.82 14.58 4.05
C TYR A 122 -6.64 13.93 4.77
N SER A 123 -6.86 12.72 5.31
CA SER A 123 -5.81 11.91 5.93
C SER A 123 -4.90 11.24 4.90
N LYS A 124 -3.76 10.72 5.35
CA LYS A 124 -2.83 9.93 4.52
C LYS A 124 -3.57 8.77 3.86
N GLU A 125 -4.38 8.04 4.61
CA GLU A 125 -5.11 6.84 4.16
C GLU A 125 -6.15 7.20 3.10
N GLN A 126 -6.84 8.33 3.25
CA GLN A 126 -7.79 8.81 2.23
C GLN A 126 -7.09 9.19 0.92
N LEU A 127 -5.89 9.77 1.01
CA LEU A 127 -5.07 10.05 -0.17
C LEU A 127 -4.52 8.77 -0.80
N ASP A 128 -4.05 7.82 -0.01
CA ASP A 128 -3.58 6.52 -0.51
C ASP A 128 -4.72 5.81 -1.26
N TYR A 129 -5.92 5.77 -0.68
CA TYR A 129 -7.12 5.23 -1.31
C TYR A 129 -7.46 5.94 -2.63
N LEU A 130 -7.40 7.27 -2.68
CA LEU A 130 -7.61 8.03 -3.91
C LEU A 130 -6.66 7.57 -5.02
N PHE A 131 -5.37 7.42 -4.70
CA PHE A 131 -4.35 7.07 -5.69
C PHE A 131 -4.45 5.62 -6.17
N GLU A 132 -5.00 4.73 -5.36
CA GLU A 132 -5.28 3.34 -5.74
C GLU A 132 -6.54 3.21 -6.59
N ASN A 133 -7.61 3.92 -6.20
CA ASN A 133 -8.96 3.66 -6.70
C ASN A 133 -9.47 4.73 -7.65
N LYS A 134 -8.78 5.87 -7.77
CA LYS A 134 -9.19 7.04 -8.57
C LYS A 134 -10.55 7.62 -8.14
N SER A 135 -10.90 7.42 -6.89
CA SER A 135 -12.14 7.86 -6.24
C SER A 135 -11.88 8.07 -4.77
N PHE A 136 -12.66 8.91 -4.11
CA PHE A 136 -12.72 8.90 -2.65
C PHE A 136 -13.74 7.87 -2.17
N GLU A 137 -13.46 7.20 -1.05
CA GLU A 137 -14.54 6.52 -0.34
C GLU A 137 -15.61 7.56 -0.04
N LYS A 138 -16.85 7.30 -0.48
CA LYS A 138 -17.98 8.13 -0.08
C LYS A 138 -17.94 8.18 1.45
N PRO A 139 -18.10 9.36 2.08
CA PRO A 139 -18.35 9.36 3.52
C PRO A 139 -19.51 8.40 3.74
N THR A 140 -19.30 7.38 4.58
CA THR A 140 -20.39 6.56 5.08
C THR A 140 -21.33 7.53 5.77
N VAL A 141 -22.34 7.99 5.04
CA VAL A 141 -23.47 8.71 5.61
C VAL A 141 -24.01 7.71 6.61
N GLY A 142 -23.78 7.96 7.90
CA GLY A 142 -24.43 7.23 8.97
C GLY A 142 -25.91 7.32 8.67
N GLY A 143 -26.46 6.21 8.18
CA GLY A 143 -27.86 6.08 7.87
C GLY A 143 -28.67 6.32 9.13
N GLU A 144 -29.64 7.20 8.98
CA GLU A 144 -30.63 7.66 9.95
C GLU A 144 -31.35 6.53 10.70
#